data_AF-A0A397J808-F1
#
_entry.id   AF-A0A397J808-F1
#
_cell.length_a   1.000
_cell.length_b   1.000
_cell.length_c   1.000
_cell.angle_alpha   90.00
_cell.angle_beta   90.00
_cell.angle_gamma   90.00
#
_symmetry.space_group_name_H-M   'P 1'
#
loop_
_entity.id
_entity.type
_entity.pdbx_description
1 polymer ?
#
loop_
_entity_poly.entity_id
_entity_poly.type
_entity_poly.pdbx_seq_one_letter_code
_entity_poly.pdbx_strand_id
1 'polypeptide(L)'
;MSSKLYQGIFIPYSGKPEEVELNIESGGIRRKLNCELTDNATLRAKDYKLCLFCDDVGFKKRLPVNPLSTRLACSLFGNTTYHLPVVGNTLLLDDEKNLTVKDLSSLLKASTDIPHTEEIANCLIADLFQVKVPYEVSFKKEFRVIHILCREVSGKENMSQLKPTFQRICYLGDDMESLSIDNDYWNYIVVQVKNIDRIKTTELKKPLKPFRVFIDGKESVFQDESIINNKKISNILSMLLLSAEEVTYSEHGYKNDITTNLVEKIDELRNKFDKSSLKQLDY
;
A
#
# COMPACT_ATOMS: atom_id res chain seq x y z
N MET A 1 -21.86 2.55 -20.35
CA MET A 1 -20.88 1.67 -19.69
C MET A 1 -21.55 1.16 -18.42
N SER A 2 -21.77 -0.14 -18.27
CA SER A 2 -22.34 -0.68 -17.02
C SER A 2 -21.28 -0.56 -15.93
N SER A 3 -21.53 0.26 -14.93
CA SER A 3 -20.66 0.30 -13.76
C SER A 3 -20.72 -1.04 -13.04
N LYS A 4 -19.58 -1.71 -12.89
CA LYS A 4 -19.48 -2.95 -12.11
C LYS A 4 -19.86 -2.64 -10.65
N LEU A 5 -20.82 -3.37 -10.11
CA LEU A 5 -21.17 -3.31 -8.69
C LEU A 5 -20.29 -4.30 -7.93
N TYR A 6 -19.72 -3.84 -6.83
CA TYR A 6 -18.94 -4.64 -5.90
C TYR A 6 -19.81 -4.93 -4.69
N GLN A 7 -19.92 -6.20 -4.30
CA GLN A 7 -20.60 -6.59 -3.08
C GLN A 7 -19.60 -6.67 -1.93
N GLY A 8 -19.91 -5.95 -0.84
CA GLY A 8 -19.14 -5.97 0.38
C GLY A 8 -20.01 -5.89 1.62
N ILE A 9 -19.37 -5.63 2.76
CA ILE A 9 -20.04 -5.59 4.05
C ILE A 9 -19.81 -4.22 4.70
N PHE A 10 -20.89 -3.47 4.87
CA PHE A 10 -20.89 -2.27 5.68
C PHE A 10 -20.96 -2.64 7.15
N ILE A 11 -20.00 -2.15 7.94
CA ILE A 11 -19.94 -2.42 9.38
C ILE A 11 -20.12 -1.07 10.09
N PRO A 12 -21.34 -0.74 10.54
CA PRO A 12 -21.57 0.49 11.26
C PRO A 12 -20.88 0.45 12.64
N TYR A 13 -20.47 1.61 13.16
CA TYR A 13 -19.92 1.68 14.53
C TYR A 13 -20.96 1.25 15.58
N SER A 14 -22.25 1.39 15.25
CA SER A 14 -23.39 0.95 16.05
C SER A 14 -24.46 0.36 15.14
N GLY A 15 -24.88 -0.87 15.42
CA GLY A 15 -25.86 -1.59 14.62
C GLY A 15 -25.34 -2.94 14.13
N LYS A 16 -26.06 -3.52 13.17
CA LYS A 16 -25.70 -4.81 12.57
C LYS A 16 -24.94 -4.58 11.25
N PRO A 17 -23.96 -5.43 10.92
CA PRO A 17 -23.35 -5.43 9.59
C PRO A 17 -24.38 -5.73 8.50
N GLU A 18 -24.21 -5.11 7.35
CA GLU A 18 -25.13 -5.21 6.21
C GLU A 18 -24.35 -5.51 4.94
N GLU A 19 -24.87 -6.43 4.11
CA GLU A 19 -24.37 -6.63 2.75
C GLU A 19 -24.77 -5.42 1.91
N VAL A 20 -23.81 -4.88 1.17
CA VAL A 20 -24.01 -3.69 0.35
C VAL A 20 -23.41 -3.89 -1.02
N GLU A 21 -24.13 -3.44 -2.04
CA GLU A 21 -23.62 -3.32 -3.40
C GLU A 21 -23.23 -1.86 -3.66
N LEU A 22 -22.00 -1.65 -4.10
CA LEU A 22 -21.43 -0.32 -4.25
C LEU A 22 -20.77 -0.20 -5.62
N ASN A 23 -20.98 0.93 -6.26
CA ASN A 23 -20.18 1.33 -7.40
C ASN A 23 -18.98 2.15 -6.90
N ILE A 24 -17.83 1.49 -6.80
CA ILE A 24 -16.56 2.10 -6.36
C ILE A 24 -16.17 3.26 -7.29
N GLU A 25 -16.31 3.11 -8.62
CA GLU A 25 -15.97 4.14 -9.60
C GLU A 25 -16.75 5.46 -9.45
N SER A 26 -17.91 5.39 -8.79
CA SER A 26 -18.76 6.56 -8.52
C SER A 26 -18.58 7.13 -7.11
N GLY A 27 -17.49 6.81 -6.43
CA GLY A 27 -17.26 7.21 -5.03
C GLY A 27 -18.24 6.55 -4.06
N GLY A 28 -18.68 5.32 -4.37
CA GLY A 28 -19.64 4.58 -3.54
C GLY A 28 -19.14 4.35 -2.11
N ILE A 29 -17.84 4.11 -1.94
CA ILE A 29 -17.20 3.91 -0.64
C ILE A 29 -17.33 5.18 0.21
N ARG A 30 -16.85 6.33 -0.29
CA ARG A 30 -16.92 7.64 0.39
C ARG A 30 -18.34 8.01 0.79
N ARG A 31 -19.30 7.82 -0.11
CA ARG A 31 -20.73 8.08 0.17
C ARG A 31 -21.29 7.16 1.24
N LYS A 32 -20.93 5.87 1.22
CA LYS A 32 -21.38 4.91 2.24
C LYS A 32 -20.75 5.16 3.61
N LEU A 33 -19.48 5.56 3.64
CA LEU A 33 -18.76 5.90 4.86
C LEU A 33 -19.05 7.31 5.38
N ASN A 34 -19.65 8.17 4.54
CA ASN A 34 -19.90 9.59 4.81
C ASN A 34 -18.61 10.35 5.15
N CYS A 35 -17.58 10.18 4.31
CA CYS A 35 -16.28 10.83 4.48
C CYS A 35 -15.79 11.45 3.16
N GLU A 36 -14.89 12.43 3.28
CA GLU A 36 -14.26 13.11 2.13
C GLU A 36 -13.13 12.26 1.53
N LEU A 37 -12.41 11.57 2.41
CA LEU A 37 -11.26 10.73 2.12
C LEU A 37 -11.41 9.40 2.88
N THR A 38 -10.85 8.35 2.30
CA THR A 38 -10.94 7.00 2.83
C THR A 38 -9.54 6.43 2.95
N ASP A 39 -9.20 5.95 4.14
CA ASP A 39 -8.05 5.09 4.36
C ASP A 39 -8.49 3.63 4.20
N ASN A 40 -7.54 2.73 3.95
CA ASN A 40 -7.82 1.32 3.82
C ASN A 40 -6.71 0.46 4.41
N ALA A 41 -7.10 -0.49 5.26
CA ALA A 41 -6.22 -1.54 5.74
C ALA A 41 -6.44 -2.82 4.90
N THR A 42 -5.35 -3.37 4.35
CA THR A 42 -5.41 -4.69 3.69
C THR A 42 -5.42 -5.76 4.78
N LEU A 43 -6.50 -6.53 4.89
CA LEU A 43 -6.61 -7.63 5.84
C LEU A 43 -6.36 -8.96 5.12
N ARG A 44 -5.59 -9.86 5.74
CA ARG A 44 -5.35 -11.19 5.21
C ARG A 44 -6.11 -12.24 5.98
N ALA A 45 -6.88 -13.02 5.24
CA ALA A 45 -7.48 -14.24 5.71
C ALA A 45 -7.31 -15.29 4.63
N LYS A 46 -7.11 -16.54 5.02
CA LYS A 46 -6.98 -17.65 4.08
C LYS A 46 -8.13 -17.63 3.06
N ASP A 47 -7.77 -17.66 1.78
CA ASP A 47 -8.68 -17.56 0.64
C ASP A 47 -9.37 -16.20 0.43
N TYR A 48 -9.02 -15.12 1.14
CA TYR A 48 -9.61 -13.80 0.95
C TYR A 48 -8.56 -12.71 0.68
N LYS A 49 -8.95 -11.70 -0.10
CA LYS A 49 -8.18 -10.48 -0.39
C LYS A 49 -8.95 -9.28 0.12
N LEU A 50 -8.94 -9.09 1.43
CA LEU A 50 -9.84 -8.15 2.09
C LEU A 50 -9.24 -6.74 2.15
N CYS A 51 -10.07 -5.74 1.86
CA CYS A 51 -9.79 -4.34 2.11
C CYS A 51 -10.80 -3.78 3.10
N LEU A 52 -10.35 -3.27 4.24
CA LEU A 52 -11.17 -2.58 5.23
C LEU A 52 -11.00 -1.07 5.09
N PHE A 53 -12.02 -0.40 4.56
CA PHE A 53 -12.06 1.05 4.39
C PHE A 53 -12.62 1.76 5.62
N CYS A 54 -12.03 2.89 5.98
CA CYS A 54 -12.48 3.75 7.08
C CYS A 54 -12.24 5.25 6.78
N ASP A 55 -12.74 6.13 7.66
CA ASP A 55 -12.50 7.58 7.58
C ASP A 55 -11.07 7.91 8.02
N ASP A 56 -10.26 8.44 7.11
CA ASP A 56 -8.84 8.76 7.28
C ASP A 56 -8.55 9.77 8.41
N VAL A 57 -9.50 10.66 8.68
CA VAL A 57 -9.43 11.64 9.76
C VAL A 57 -10.39 11.33 10.90
N GLY A 58 -10.87 10.08 10.99
CA GLY A 58 -11.85 9.65 11.99
C GLY A 58 -11.42 9.93 13.44
N PHE A 59 -10.13 9.81 13.75
CA PHE A 59 -9.57 10.16 15.05
C PHE A 59 -9.61 11.67 15.33
N LYS A 60 -9.26 12.51 14.33
CA LYS A 60 -9.36 13.98 14.44
C LYS A 60 -10.82 14.41 14.63
N LYS A 61 -11.74 13.73 13.95
CA LYS A 61 -13.20 13.90 14.08
C LYS A 61 -13.79 13.34 15.38
N ARG A 62 -12.99 12.63 16.19
CA ARG A 62 -13.42 11.93 17.42
C ARG A 62 -14.59 10.97 17.17
N LEU A 63 -14.54 10.24 16.05
CA LEU A 63 -15.54 9.22 15.75
C LEU A 63 -15.51 8.10 16.80
N PRO A 64 -16.66 7.47 17.09
CA PRO A 64 -16.74 6.36 18.03
C PRO A 64 -15.96 5.14 17.54
N VAL A 65 -15.43 4.35 18.48
CA VAL A 65 -14.76 3.08 18.16
C VAL A 65 -15.77 2.11 17.54
N ASN A 66 -15.35 1.45 16.47
CA ASN A 66 -16.05 0.36 15.81
C ASN A 66 -15.54 -0.98 16.37
N PRO A 67 -16.26 -1.59 17.32
CA PRO A 67 -15.75 -2.76 18.03
C PRO A 67 -15.59 -3.97 17.10
N LEU A 68 -16.48 -4.12 16.11
CA LEU A 68 -16.44 -5.27 15.21
C LEU A 68 -15.29 -5.16 14.21
N SER A 69 -15.06 -3.97 13.66
CA SER A 69 -13.94 -3.71 12.75
C SER A 69 -12.61 -3.77 13.48
N THR A 70 -12.54 -3.25 14.71
CA THR A 70 -11.36 -3.39 15.56
C THR A 70 -11.07 -4.86 15.83
N ARG A 71 -12.09 -5.64 16.20
CA ARG A 71 -11.92 -7.07 16.41
C ARG A 71 -11.49 -7.79 15.15
N LEU A 72 -12.09 -7.49 14.00
CA LEU A 72 -11.72 -8.06 12.71
C LEU A 72 -10.25 -7.77 12.37
N ALA A 73 -9.82 -6.51 12.51
CA ALA A 73 -8.43 -6.11 12.33
C ALA A 73 -7.51 -6.89 13.28
N CYS A 74 -7.81 -6.93 14.59
CA CYS A 74 -7.01 -7.71 15.54
C CYS A 74 -6.97 -9.21 15.21
N SER A 75 -8.09 -9.79 14.76
CA SER A 75 -8.18 -11.20 14.40
C SER A 75 -7.37 -11.55 13.15
N LEU A 76 -7.21 -10.62 12.21
CA LEU A 76 -6.57 -10.88 10.91
C LEU A 76 -5.15 -10.33 10.80
N PHE A 77 -4.76 -9.36 11.63
CA PHE A 77 -3.37 -8.91 11.78
C PHE A 77 -2.58 -9.69 12.84
N GLY A 78 -3.25 -10.58 13.57
CA GLY A 78 -2.68 -11.35 14.66
C GLY A 78 -2.66 -10.56 15.95
N ASN A 79 -2.52 -11.29 17.05
CA ASN A 79 -2.41 -10.78 18.43
C ASN A 79 -1.08 -10.03 18.67
N THR A 80 -0.67 -9.18 17.74
CA THR A 80 0.33 -8.14 17.99
C THR A 80 -0.36 -7.09 18.87
N THR A 81 0.35 -6.66 19.91
CA THR A 81 -0.22 -5.97 21.08
C THR A 81 -0.71 -4.53 20.78
N TYR A 82 -0.78 -4.11 19.51
CA TYR A 82 -0.78 -2.70 19.12
C TYR A 82 -1.63 -2.35 17.90
N HIS A 83 -2.90 -2.78 17.88
CA HIS A 83 -3.87 -2.23 16.93
C HIS A 83 -4.58 -1.02 17.55
N LEU A 84 -4.38 0.17 16.96
CA LEU A 84 -5.22 1.33 17.25
C LEU A 84 -6.68 0.95 16.95
N PRO A 85 -7.64 1.36 17.79
CA PRO A 85 -9.03 1.03 17.58
C PRO A 85 -9.53 1.63 16.26
N VAL A 86 -10.17 0.82 15.42
CA VAL A 86 -10.79 1.32 14.19
C VAL A 86 -11.98 2.19 14.59
N VAL A 87 -12.05 3.42 14.11
CA VAL A 87 -13.12 4.39 14.47
C VAL A 87 -14.06 4.66 13.30
N GLY A 88 -15.31 5.00 13.62
CA GLY A 88 -16.34 5.33 12.63
C GLY A 88 -16.94 4.12 11.93
N ASN A 89 -17.73 4.38 10.89
CA ASN A 89 -18.23 3.33 10.03
C ASN A 89 -17.10 2.78 9.18
N THR A 90 -17.18 1.49 8.84
CA THR A 90 -16.20 0.87 7.95
C THR A 90 -16.90 0.07 6.86
N LEU A 91 -16.13 -0.26 5.83
CA LEU A 91 -16.59 -1.08 4.74
C LEU A 91 -15.54 -2.14 4.45
N LEU A 92 -15.93 -3.40 4.51
CA LEU A 92 -15.10 -4.53 4.14
C LEU A 92 -15.43 -4.96 2.72
N LEU A 93 -14.44 -4.97 1.84
CA LEU A 93 -14.54 -5.46 0.47
C LEU A 93 -13.56 -6.62 0.26
N ASP A 94 -13.83 -7.44 -0.75
CA ASP A 94 -12.85 -8.37 -1.32
C ASP A 94 -12.75 -8.09 -2.83
N ASP A 95 -11.52 -8.07 -3.35
CA ASP A 95 -11.26 -7.72 -4.74
C ASP A 95 -11.80 -8.78 -5.73
N GLU A 96 -11.93 -10.03 -5.28
CA GLU A 96 -12.28 -11.18 -6.12
C GLU A 96 -13.61 -11.83 -5.73
N LYS A 97 -14.09 -11.62 -4.50
CA LYS A 97 -15.24 -12.31 -3.93
C LYS A 97 -16.35 -11.35 -3.52
N ASN A 98 -17.59 -11.77 -3.74
CA ASN A 98 -18.75 -11.11 -3.16
C ASN A 98 -18.89 -11.53 -1.70
N LEU A 99 -18.61 -10.61 -0.78
CA LEU A 99 -18.67 -10.90 0.65
C LEU A 99 -20.11 -10.93 1.17
N THR A 100 -20.37 -11.89 2.06
CA THR A 100 -21.64 -12.04 2.78
C THR A 100 -21.45 -11.85 4.29
N VAL A 101 -22.51 -11.55 5.02
CA VAL A 101 -22.46 -11.45 6.50
C VAL A 101 -22.03 -12.77 7.15
N LYS A 102 -22.25 -13.91 6.47
CA LYS A 102 -21.74 -15.22 6.89
C LYS A 102 -20.21 -15.30 6.79
N ASP A 103 -19.62 -14.69 5.77
CA ASP A 103 -18.16 -14.63 5.62
C ASP A 103 -17.55 -13.79 6.74
N LEU A 104 -18.14 -12.63 7.08
CA LEU A 104 -17.69 -11.83 8.23
C LEU A 104 -17.67 -12.63 9.53
N SER A 105 -18.72 -13.44 9.76
CA SER A 105 -18.81 -14.29 10.95
C SER A 105 -17.71 -15.36 10.99
N SER A 106 -17.28 -15.84 9.83
CA SER A 106 -16.17 -16.78 9.68
C SER A 106 -14.83 -16.08 9.87
N LEU A 107 -14.65 -14.91 9.26
CA LEU A 107 -13.43 -14.09 9.36
C LEU A 107 -13.12 -13.67 10.80
N LEU A 108 -14.14 -13.32 11.59
CA LEU A 108 -14.02 -13.01 13.02
C LEU A 108 -13.57 -14.20 13.90
N LYS A 109 -13.59 -15.42 13.33
CA LYS A 109 -13.17 -16.66 13.98
C LYS A 109 -11.96 -17.30 13.28
N ALA A 110 -11.54 -16.75 12.15
CA ALA A 110 -10.43 -17.27 11.39
C ALA A 110 -9.18 -17.17 12.25
N SER A 111 -8.41 -18.25 12.34
CA SER A 111 -7.02 -18.15 12.74
C SER A 111 -6.32 -17.26 11.72
N THR A 112 -5.52 -16.31 12.19
CA THR A 112 -4.60 -15.58 11.33
C THR A 112 -3.89 -16.57 10.41
N ASP A 113 -4.02 -16.36 9.09
CA ASP A 113 -2.94 -16.74 8.20
C ASP A 113 -1.85 -15.76 8.58
N ILE A 114 -0.93 -16.18 9.46
CA ILE A 114 0.12 -15.28 9.95
C ILE A 114 0.86 -14.87 8.68
N PRO A 115 0.76 -13.60 8.26
CA PRO A 115 1.47 -13.19 7.08
C PRO A 115 2.92 -13.56 7.32
N HIS A 116 3.59 -14.07 6.29
CA HIS A 116 5.02 -14.33 6.31
C HIS A 116 5.83 -13.03 6.53
N THR A 117 5.29 -11.97 7.16
CA THR A 117 5.87 -10.65 7.40
C THR A 117 7.29 -10.75 7.91
N GLU A 118 7.57 -11.66 8.84
CA GLU A 118 8.95 -11.87 9.30
C GLU A 118 9.84 -12.44 8.18
N GLU A 119 9.37 -13.43 7.43
CA GLU A 119 10.11 -14.01 6.30
C GLU A 119 10.25 -13.02 5.13
N ILE A 120 9.22 -12.23 4.83
CA ILE A 120 9.20 -11.18 3.81
C ILE A 120 10.16 -10.07 4.21
N ALA A 121 10.12 -9.60 5.47
CA ALA A 121 11.06 -8.63 5.98
C ALA A 121 12.49 -9.16 5.93
N ASN A 122 12.72 -10.41 6.34
CA ASN A 122 14.04 -11.06 6.25
C ASN A 122 14.52 -11.21 4.80
N CYS A 123 13.62 -11.56 3.86
CA CYS A 123 13.90 -11.63 2.43
C CYS A 123 14.30 -10.25 1.89
N LEU A 124 13.52 -9.21 2.19
CA LEU A 124 13.80 -7.86 1.73
C LEU A 124 15.11 -7.33 2.32
N ILE A 125 15.37 -7.56 3.61
CA ILE A 125 16.64 -7.19 4.26
C ILE A 125 17.82 -7.88 3.57
N ALA A 126 17.73 -9.19 3.34
CA ALA A 126 18.78 -9.94 2.65
C ALA A 126 19.06 -9.39 1.24
N ASP A 127 18.03 -8.88 0.57
CA ASP A 127 18.13 -8.34 -0.78
C ASP A 127 18.68 -6.93 -0.80
N LEU A 128 18.24 -6.09 0.14
CA LEU A 128 18.80 -4.76 0.37
C LEU A 128 20.32 -4.82 0.60
N PHE A 129 20.82 -5.81 1.35
CA PHE A 129 22.26 -6.00 1.56
C PHE A 129 23.03 -6.42 0.28
N GLN A 130 22.34 -6.94 -0.73
CA GLN A 130 22.94 -7.37 -2.00
C GLN A 130 22.85 -6.31 -3.10
N VAL A 131 22.03 -5.27 -2.92
CA VAL A 131 21.88 -4.19 -3.90
C VAL A 131 23.18 -3.42 -4.07
N LYS A 132 23.64 -3.34 -5.32
CA LYS A 132 24.71 -2.42 -5.72
C LYS A 132 24.07 -1.12 -6.19
N VAL A 133 24.08 -0.09 -5.33
CA VAL A 133 23.59 1.24 -5.71
C VAL A 133 24.67 1.94 -6.55
N PRO A 134 24.37 2.40 -7.78
CA PRO A 134 25.29 3.23 -8.53
C PRO A 134 25.46 4.56 -7.80
N TYR A 135 26.69 4.85 -7.37
CA TYR A 135 27.05 6.16 -6.83
C TYR A 135 27.03 7.17 -7.96
N GLU A 136 25.99 8.00 -8.05
CA GLU A 136 26.08 9.29 -8.73
C GLU A 136 24.94 10.21 -8.29
N VAL A 137 25.31 11.37 -7.74
CA VAL A 137 24.40 12.40 -7.23
C VAL A 137 24.15 13.41 -8.36
N SER A 138 22.99 13.32 -9.01
CA SER A 138 22.55 14.31 -9.99
C SER A 138 21.65 15.35 -9.33
N PHE A 139 22.15 16.58 -9.16
CA PHE A 139 21.42 17.74 -8.61
C PHE A 139 20.40 18.37 -9.58
N LYS A 140 19.57 17.58 -10.28
CA LYS A 140 18.49 18.12 -11.13
C LYS A 140 17.17 18.18 -10.37
N LYS A 141 16.47 19.31 -10.48
CA LYS A 141 15.23 19.66 -9.75
C LYS A 141 13.95 18.96 -10.25
N GLU A 142 14.00 18.28 -11.38
CA GLU A 142 12.84 17.55 -11.90
C GLU A 142 12.88 16.10 -11.41
N PHE A 143 12.10 15.83 -10.38
CA PHE A 143 11.99 14.50 -9.80
C PHE A 143 10.83 13.75 -10.43
N ARG A 144 11.11 12.55 -10.91
CA ARG A 144 10.07 11.56 -11.22
C ARG A 144 9.57 10.94 -9.94
N VAL A 145 8.28 10.64 -9.86
CA VAL A 145 7.70 9.95 -8.70
C VAL A 145 7.27 8.57 -9.12
N ILE A 146 7.74 7.56 -8.39
CA ILE A 146 7.26 6.18 -8.48
C ILE A 146 6.38 5.93 -7.28
N HIS A 147 5.09 5.75 -7.52
CA HIS A 147 4.07 5.46 -6.54
C HIS A 147 3.80 3.96 -6.54
N ILE A 148 4.24 3.29 -5.47
CA ILE A 148 4.10 1.86 -5.23
C ILE A 148 2.92 1.64 -4.31
N LEU A 149 2.03 0.70 -4.63
CA LEU A 149 0.85 0.38 -3.84
C LEU A 149 0.54 -1.12 -3.86
N CYS A 150 -0.18 -1.63 -2.86
CA CYS A 150 -0.52 -3.05 -2.76
C CYS A 150 -1.85 -3.44 -3.44
N ARG A 151 -2.76 -2.48 -3.65
CA ARG A 151 -4.13 -2.69 -4.16
C ARG A 151 -4.26 -2.59 -5.69
N GLU A 152 -5.34 -3.06 -6.29
CA GLU A 152 -5.61 -2.78 -7.72
C GLU A 152 -5.71 -1.29 -8.01
N VAL A 153 -5.00 -0.85 -9.05
CA VAL A 153 -5.13 0.52 -9.56
C VAL A 153 -6.42 0.60 -10.37
N SER A 154 -7.56 0.68 -9.68
CA SER A 154 -8.74 1.22 -10.34
C SER A 154 -8.46 2.72 -10.57
N GLY A 155 -8.04 3.03 -11.79
CA GLY A 155 -7.34 4.28 -12.17
C GLY A 155 -8.09 5.61 -12.00
N LYS A 156 -9.12 5.70 -11.13
CA LYS A 156 -9.96 6.89 -10.98
C LYS A 156 -10.08 7.42 -9.55
N GLU A 157 -10.01 6.61 -8.49
CA GLU A 157 -10.13 7.16 -7.11
C GLU A 157 -8.89 7.94 -6.66
N ASN A 158 -7.70 7.58 -7.17
CA ASN A 158 -6.45 8.30 -6.89
C ASN A 158 -6.33 9.65 -7.61
N MET A 159 -7.08 9.91 -8.69
CA MET A 159 -6.93 11.14 -9.47
C MET A 159 -7.32 12.40 -8.70
N SER A 160 -8.20 12.32 -7.70
CA SER A 160 -8.58 13.47 -6.88
C SER A 160 -7.53 13.81 -5.79
N GLN A 161 -6.63 12.89 -5.45
CA GLN A 161 -5.62 13.05 -4.41
C GLN A 161 -4.24 13.43 -4.99
N LEU A 162 -4.01 13.13 -6.28
CA LEU A 162 -2.77 13.47 -6.97
C LEU A 162 -2.74 14.98 -7.28
N LYS A 163 -1.70 15.66 -6.77
CA LYS A 163 -1.52 17.10 -6.97
C LYS A 163 -1.59 17.46 -8.47
N PRO A 164 -2.23 18.59 -8.85
CA PRO A 164 -2.37 19.05 -10.24
C PRO A 164 -1.04 19.40 -10.95
N THR A 165 0.11 19.21 -10.29
CA THR A 165 1.44 19.52 -10.81
C THR A 165 2.03 18.45 -11.73
N PHE A 166 1.46 17.24 -11.78
CA PHE A 166 2.00 16.15 -12.62
C PHE A 166 1.38 16.17 -14.02
N GLN A 167 2.20 16.46 -15.04
CA GLN A 167 1.72 16.60 -16.42
C GLN A 167 1.45 15.26 -17.14
N ARG A 168 2.11 14.15 -16.73
CA ARG A 168 2.04 12.84 -17.41
C ARG A 168 2.18 11.69 -16.41
N ILE A 169 1.15 10.83 -16.36
CA ILE A 169 1.03 9.71 -15.41
C ILE A 169 1.00 8.38 -16.17
N CYS A 170 1.85 7.42 -15.78
CA CYS A 170 1.84 6.04 -16.27
C CYS A 170 1.25 5.10 -15.23
N TYR A 171 0.42 4.15 -15.66
CA TYR A 171 -0.10 3.08 -14.82
C TYR A 171 0.46 1.75 -15.30
N LEU A 172 1.24 1.08 -14.46
CA LEU A 172 1.82 -0.23 -14.76
C LEU A 172 0.91 -1.33 -14.22
N GLY A 173 -0.02 -1.77 -15.07
CA GLY A 173 -0.92 -2.89 -14.84
C GLY A 173 -0.42 -4.21 -15.46
N ASP A 174 -1.23 -5.26 -15.31
CA ASP A 174 -0.92 -6.61 -15.78
C ASP A 174 -0.80 -6.71 -17.32
N ASP A 175 -1.38 -5.76 -18.06
CA ASP A 175 -1.44 -5.69 -19.52
C ASP A 175 -0.37 -4.78 -20.16
N MET A 176 0.42 -4.06 -19.36
CA MET A 176 1.36 -3.05 -19.85
C MET A 176 2.78 -3.59 -20.06
N GLU A 177 3.42 -3.23 -21.18
CA GLU A 177 4.84 -3.54 -21.37
C GLU A 177 5.73 -2.88 -20.30
N SER A 178 6.89 -3.49 -20.07
CA SER A 178 7.88 -2.98 -19.12
C SER A 178 8.32 -1.55 -19.46
N LEU A 179 8.43 -0.70 -18.44
CA LEU A 179 8.78 0.71 -18.56
C LEU A 179 10.17 0.99 -17.99
N SER A 180 11.05 1.63 -18.77
CA SER A 180 12.33 2.11 -18.25
C SER A 180 12.14 3.26 -17.27
N ILE A 181 12.80 3.18 -16.11
CA ILE A 181 12.84 4.24 -15.11
C ILE A 181 13.46 5.54 -15.65
N ASP A 182 14.23 5.47 -16.75
CA ASP A 182 14.88 6.60 -17.43
C ASP A 182 14.03 7.21 -18.56
N ASN A 183 12.81 6.71 -18.81
CA ASN A 183 11.89 7.24 -19.83
C ASN A 183 11.44 8.69 -19.56
N ASP A 184 11.84 9.63 -20.43
CA ASP A 184 11.54 11.08 -20.32
C ASP A 184 10.08 11.47 -20.55
N TYR A 185 9.24 10.52 -20.92
CA TYR A 185 7.83 10.79 -21.20
C TYR A 185 6.96 10.84 -19.94
N TRP A 186 7.30 10.08 -18.89
CA TRP A 186 6.45 9.94 -17.70
C TRP A 186 7.08 10.61 -16.48
N ASN A 187 6.32 11.51 -15.83
CA ASN A 187 6.78 12.22 -14.64
C ASN A 187 6.25 11.58 -13.35
N TYR A 188 5.25 10.72 -13.47
CA TYR A 188 4.61 10.00 -12.38
C TYR A 188 4.29 8.56 -12.84
N ILE A 189 4.74 7.55 -12.11
CA ILE A 189 4.52 6.14 -12.42
C ILE A 189 3.79 5.52 -11.24
N VAL A 190 2.62 4.94 -11.48
CA VAL A 190 1.84 4.19 -10.49
C VAL A 190 1.98 2.72 -10.80
N VAL A 191 2.38 1.93 -9.81
CA VAL A 191 2.64 0.50 -9.98
C VAL A 191 2.19 -0.29 -8.75
N GLN A 192 1.56 -1.43 -8.99
CA GLN A 192 1.32 -2.39 -7.91
C GLN A 192 2.61 -3.11 -7.53
N VAL A 193 2.80 -3.48 -6.27
CA VAL A 193 3.97 -4.26 -5.82
C VAL A 193 4.16 -5.52 -6.67
N LYS A 194 3.08 -6.27 -6.93
CA LYS A 194 3.09 -7.47 -7.80
C LYS A 194 3.58 -7.22 -9.23
N ASN A 195 3.56 -5.97 -9.70
CA ASN A 195 3.93 -5.55 -11.05
C ASN A 195 5.21 -4.69 -11.09
N ILE A 196 5.91 -4.53 -9.96
CA ILE A 196 7.10 -3.67 -9.90
C ILE A 196 8.22 -4.16 -10.80
N ASP A 197 8.22 -5.46 -11.15
CA ASP A 197 9.19 -6.07 -12.04
C ASP A 197 9.09 -5.60 -13.50
N ARG A 198 8.01 -4.89 -13.83
CA ARG A 198 7.83 -4.17 -15.10
C ARG A 198 8.65 -2.90 -15.16
N ILE A 199 9.13 -2.37 -14.03
CA ILE A 199 10.08 -1.26 -14.03
C ILE A 199 11.44 -1.78 -14.48
N LYS A 200 11.85 -1.35 -15.67
CA LYS A 200 13.18 -1.60 -16.21
C LYS A 200 14.18 -0.65 -15.60
N THR A 201 15.02 -1.23 -14.76
CA THR A 201 16.18 -0.61 -14.16
C THR A 201 17.34 -0.98 -15.10
N THR A 202 17.64 -0.10 -16.05
CA THR A 202 18.62 -0.34 -17.11
C THR A 202 19.94 -0.88 -16.52
N GLU A 203 20.65 -1.78 -17.22
CA GLU A 203 22.00 -2.19 -16.81
C GLU A 203 22.81 -0.93 -16.48
N LEU A 204 23.41 -0.92 -15.29
CA LEU A 204 24.09 0.16 -14.53
C LEU A 204 25.18 0.97 -15.27
N LYS A 205 25.14 1.07 -16.59
CA LYS A 205 26.13 1.78 -17.43
C LYS A 205 25.84 3.27 -17.56
N LYS A 206 24.71 3.77 -17.07
CA LYS A 206 24.37 5.20 -17.02
C LYS A 206 23.84 5.57 -15.64
N PRO A 207 24.17 6.78 -15.13
CA PRO A 207 23.58 7.28 -13.90
C PRO A 207 22.06 7.42 -14.05
N LEU A 208 21.35 6.91 -13.05
CA LEU A 208 19.91 7.06 -12.93
C LEU A 208 19.58 8.54 -12.70
N LYS A 209 18.55 9.04 -13.39
CA LYS A 209 18.01 10.37 -13.06
C LYS A 209 17.42 10.36 -11.65
N PRO A 210 17.48 11.47 -10.90
CA PRO A 210 16.94 11.52 -9.55
C PRO A 210 15.43 11.27 -9.57
N PHE A 211 14.97 10.38 -8.70
CA PHE A 211 13.56 10.03 -8.54
C PHE A 211 13.19 9.92 -7.07
N ARG A 212 11.89 9.99 -6.80
CA ARG A 212 11.29 9.79 -5.49
C ARG A 212 10.41 8.56 -5.52
N VAL A 213 10.32 7.89 -4.39
CA VAL A 213 9.40 6.77 -4.19
C VAL A 213 8.34 7.20 -3.19
N PHE A 214 7.08 6.94 -3.54
CA PHE A 214 5.96 7.05 -2.64
C PHE A 214 5.36 5.66 -2.44
N ILE A 215 5.31 5.19 -1.19
CA ILE A 215 4.71 3.91 -0.81
C ILE A 215 3.33 4.20 -0.23
N ASP A 216 2.29 3.82 -0.95
CA ASP A 216 0.91 3.92 -0.46
C ASP A 216 0.49 2.61 0.19
N GLY A 217 0.27 2.67 1.50
CA GLY A 217 0.00 1.52 2.33
C GLY A 217 1.26 0.77 2.73
N LYS A 218 2.14 1.39 3.54
CA LYS A 218 3.45 0.81 3.95
C LYS A 218 3.34 -0.64 4.41
N GLU A 219 2.44 -0.94 5.34
CA GLU A 219 2.21 -2.28 5.88
C GLU A 219 1.76 -3.22 4.77
N SER A 220 0.77 -2.79 3.98
CA SER A 220 0.22 -3.60 2.90
C SER A 220 1.32 -3.98 1.89
N VAL A 221 2.18 -3.02 1.51
CA VAL A 221 3.29 -3.23 0.57
C VAL A 221 4.34 -4.16 1.16
N PHE A 222 4.82 -3.93 2.38
CA PHE A 222 5.89 -4.75 2.98
C PHE A 222 5.44 -6.11 3.49
N GLN A 223 4.14 -6.38 3.45
CA GLN A 223 3.59 -7.71 3.69
C GLN A 223 3.25 -8.43 2.38
N ASP A 224 3.36 -7.82 1.20
CA ASP A 224 3.03 -8.41 -0.10
C ASP A 224 3.85 -9.68 -0.38
N GLU A 225 3.17 -10.81 -0.57
CA GLU A 225 3.80 -12.12 -0.80
C GLU A 225 4.55 -12.19 -2.14
N SER A 226 4.24 -11.32 -3.09
CA SER A 226 5.01 -11.23 -4.33
C SER A 226 6.47 -10.85 -4.07
N ILE A 227 6.80 -10.22 -2.93
CA ILE A 227 8.18 -9.94 -2.53
C ILE A 227 8.95 -11.24 -2.28
N ILE A 228 8.41 -12.17 -1.48
CA ILE A 228 9.09 -13.44 -1.18
C ILE A 228 8.95 -14.45 -2.33
N ASN A 229 7.84 -14.42 -3.06
CA ASN A 229 7.55 -15.37 -4.14
C ASN A 229 8.23 -15.00 -5.47
N ASN A 230 8.68 -13.76 -5.64
CA ASN A 230 9.32 -13.29 -6.87
C ASN A 230 10.57 -12.47 -6.57
N LYS A 231 11.73 -13.12 -6.77
CA LYS A 231 13.04 -12.50 -6.54
C LYS A 231 13.26 -11.21 -7.32
N LYS A 232 12.71 -11.12 -8.53
CA LYS A 232 12.85 -9.93 -9.39
C LYS A 232 12.10 -8.74 -8.80
N ILE A 233 10.91 -8.98 -8.21
CA ILE A 233 10.12 -7.96 -7.50
C ILE A 233 10.91 -7.44 -6.29
N SER A 234 11.36 -8.33 -5.41
CA SER A 234 12.14 -7.96 -4.22
C SER A 234 13.40 -7.16 -4.57
N ASN A 235 14.17 -7.60 -5.57
CA ASN A 235 15.37 -6.91 -6.01
C ASN A 235 15.08 -5.50 -6.55
N ILE A 236 14.04 -5.33 -7.37
CA ILE A 236 13.68 -4.02 -7.93
C ILE A 236 13.16 -3.10 -6.82
N LEU A 237 12.30 -3.61 -5.93
CA LEU A 237 11.84 -2.85 -4.77
C LEU A 237 13.02 -2.38 -3.90
N SER A 238 13.96 -3.28 -3.60
CA SER A 238 15.16 -2.97 -2.82
C SER A 238 16.02 -1.91 -3.52
N MET A 239 16.20 -2.00 -4.83
CA MET A 239 16.92 -0.98 -5.61
C MET A 239 16.23 0.37 -5.54
N LEU A 240 14.91 0.41 -5.72
CA LEU A 240 14.14 1.65 -5.65
C LEU A 240 14.24 2.30 -4.26
N LEU A 241 14.12 1.51 -3.20
CA LEU A 241 14.24 1.96 -1.82
C LEU A 241 15.63 2.51 -1.48
N LEU A 242 16.71 1.99 -2.07
CA LEU A 242 18.07 2.46 -1.77
C LEU A 242 18.56 3.54 -2.74
N SER A 243 18.01 3.63 -3.95
CA SER A 243 18.49 4.56 -4.99
C SER A 243 17.69 5.87 -5.04
N ALA A 244 16.45 5.87 -4.55
CA ALA A 244 15.61 7.06 -4.54
C ALA A 244 16.22 8.19 -3.68
N GLU A 245 16.11 9.42 -4.17
CA GLU A 245 16.52 10.63 -3.44
C GLU A 245 15.68 10.81 -2.17
N GLU A 246 14.37 10.59 -2.30
CA GLU A 246 13.42 10.67 -1.20
C GLU A 246 12.46 9.48 -1.29
N VAL A 247 12.20 8.86 -0.14
CA VAL A 247 11.17 7.82 0.02
C VAL A 247 10.17 8.33 1.04
N THR A 248 8.92 8.46 0.62
CA THR A 248 7.79 8.82 1.48
C THR A 248 6.81 7.66 1.57
N TYR A 249 6.06 7.55 2.67
CA TYR A 249 5.03 6.53 2.81
C TYR A 249 3.75 7.07 3.48
N SER A 250 2.61 6.49 3.13
CA SER A 250 1.33 6.65 3.85
C SER A 250 1.16 5.53 4.89
N GLU A 251 0.18 5.70 5.79
CA GLU A 251 -0.13 4.92 7.00
C GLU A 251 0.55 5.38 8.30
N HIS A 252 -0.14 5.11 9.43
CA HIS A 252 0.36 5.34 10.78
C HIS A 252 1.47 4.33 11.12
N GLY A 253 2.64 4.81 11.51
CA GLY A 253 3.68 3.93 12.07
C GLY A 253 3.22 3.31 13.38
N TYR A 254 3.14 1.98 13.44
CA TYR A 254 2.96 1.26 14.69
C TYR A 254 4.31 1.12 15.39
N LYS A 255 4.40 1.61 16.62
CA LYS A 255 5.63 1.54 17.41
C LYS A 255 5.95 0.08 17.72
N ASN A 256 7.17 -0.38 17.37
CA ASN A 256 7.70 -1.73 17.61
C ASN A 256 7.07 -2.89 16.81
N ASP A 257 6.57 -2.66 15.59
CA ASP A 257 6.21 -3.77 14.69
C ASP A 257 7.39 -4.20 13.77
N ILE A 258 7.27 -5.38 13.14
CA ILE A 258 8.28 -5.95 12.24
C ILE A 258 8.60 -5.00 11.07
N THR A 259 7.60 -4.32 10.55
CA THR A 259 7.71 -3.37 9.45
C THR A 259 8.40 -2.08 9.89
N THR A 260 8.24 -1.63 11.15
CA THR A 260 9.00 -0.53 11.73
C THR A 260 10.48 -0.89 11.87
N ASN A 261 10.80 -2.10 12.36
CA ASN A 261 12.19 -2.58 12.38
C ASN A 261 12.77 -2.69 10.96
N LEU A 262 11.95 -3.09 9.99
CA LEU A 262 12.34 -3.11 8.58
C LEU A 262 12.65 -1.70 8.06
N VAL A 263 11.80 -0.70 8.36
CA VAL A 263 12.05 0.71 8.01
C VAL A 263 13.34 1.23 8.62
N GLU A 264 13.58 0.97 9.90
CA GLU A 264 14.82 1.38 10.57
C GLU A 264 16.06 0.79 9.87
N LYS A 265 16.02 -0.50 9.51
CA LYS A 265 17.10 -1.14 8.74
C LYS A 265 17.26 -0.56 7.33
N ILE A 266 16.15 -0.22 6.66
CA ILE A 266 16.20 0.46 5.36
C ILE A 266 16.87 1.83 5.53
N ASP A 267 16.54 2.58 6.58
CA ASP A 267 17.15 3.88 6.87
C ASP A 267 18.64 3.78 7.17
N GLU A 268 19.05 2.80 7.97
CA GLU A 268 20.47 2.51 8.21
C GLU A 268 21.23 2.25 6.91
N LEU A 269 20.63 1.51 5.98
CA LEU A 269 21.22 1.23 4.67
C LEU A 269 21.23 2.46 3.77
N ARG A 270 20.14 3.23 3.71
CA ARG A 270 20.05 4.48 2.94
C ARG A 270 21.10 5.50 3.39
N ASN A 271 21.30 5.62 4.71
CA ASN A 271 22.33 6.49 5.27
C ASN A 271 23.75 6.10 4.84
N LYS A 272 24.03 4.81 4.63
CA LYS A 272 25.33 4.35 4.07
C LYS A 272 25.56 4.78 2.62
N PHE A 273 24.50 5.17 1.91
CA PHE A 273 24.54 5.66 0.53
C PHE A 273 24.25 7.17 0.43
N ASP A 274 24.38 7.91 1.54
CA ASP A 274 24.08 9.35 1.63
C ASP A 274 22.66 9.73 1.16
N LYS A 275 21.69 8.83 1.35
CA LYS A 275 20.27 9.07 1.04
C LYS A 275 19.49 9.46 2.30
N SER A 276 18.42 10.25 2.12
CA SER A 276 17.58 10.67 3.26
C SER A 276 16.83 9.49 3.88
N SER A 277 16.55 9.55 5.18
CA SER A 277 15.59 8.64 5.83
C SER A 277 14.23 8.65 5.14
N LEU A 278 13.51 7.54 5.29
CA LEU A 278 12.10 7.40 4.94
C LEU A 278 11.27 8.41 5.74
N LYS A 279 10.30 9.05 5.10
CA LYS A 279 9.42 10.04 5.73
C LYS A 279 7.96 9.63 5.66
N GLN A 280 7.27 9.67 6.79
CA GLN A 280 5.81 9.56 6.81
C GLN A 280 5.20 10.84 6.23
N LEU A 281 4.15 10.71 5.41
CA LEU A 281 3.37 11.87 4.97
C LEU A 281 2.46 12.36 6.10
N ASP A 282 2.58 13.66 6.42
CA ASP A 282 1.62 14.35 7.28
C ASP A 282 0.35 14.66 6.47
N TYR A 283 -0.76 13.99 6.80
CA TYR A 283 -2.10 14.34 6.33
C TYR A 283 -2.80 15.30 7.29
#